data_AF-A0AB34IER5-F1
#
_entry.id   AF-A0AB34IER5-F1
#
_cell.length_a   1.000
_cell.length_b   1.000
_cell.length_c   1.000
_cell.angle_alpha   90.00
_cell.angle_beta   90.00
_cell.angle_gamma   90.00
#
_symmetry.space_group_name_H-M   'P 1'
#
loop_
_entity.id
_entity.type
_entity.pdbx_description
1 polymer ?
#
loop_
_entity_poly.entity_id
_entity_poly.type
_entity_poly.pdbx_seq_one_letter_code
_entity_poly.pdbx_strand_id
1 'polypeptide(L)'
;MLLASPAYHARQNLTLVMDGETLLYGLQIPRFTYVFISSNNPGVMELVHELKQTQTDFAVTHELPEHPAPPSRHSPVTHCLLYLTKRTFVGEAGEMLAGEIKRARSLHLPVILVHETDERKDGCDFDKFLLSTPSDLIRDGLFRTLAVPMAAGAEHRLVSLGLLGKSLGGHTR
;
A
#
# COMPACT_ATOMS: atom_id res chain seq x y z
N MET A 1 -23.12 18.91 28.94
CA MET A 1 -22.31 20.13 28.68
C MET A 1 -21.08 20.07 29.59
N LEU A 2 -19.95 19.53 29.10
CA LEU A 2 -18.70 19.37 29.88
C LEU A 2 -17.47 19.29 28.95
N LEU A 3 -17.46 20.06 27.87
CA LEU A 3 -16.31 20.12 26.94
C LEU A 3 -16.05 21.58 26.55
N ALA A 4 -15.43 22.30 27.46
CA ALA A 4 -14.77 23.57 27.17
C ALA A 4 -13.58 23.73 28.11
N SER A 5 -12.43 23.18 27.74
CA SER A 5 -11.17 23.60 28.34
C SER A 5 -10.05 23.62 27.29
N PRO A 6 -9.21 24.66 27.23
CA PRO A 6 -8.42 25.01 26.04
C PRO A 6 -7.08 24.26 25.96
N ALA A 7 -6.81 23.33 26.88
CA ALA A 7 -5.46 22.84 27.17
C ALA A 7 -4.98 21.67 26.28
N TYR A 8 -5.82 21.14 25.40
CA TYR A 8 -5.53 19.89 24.68
C TYR A 8 -5.39 20.00 23.17
N HIS A 9 -5.54 21.21 22.59
CA HIS A 9 -5.50 21.43 21.14
C HIS A 9 -4.16 21.00 20.48
N ALA A 10 -3.06 20.93 21.25
CA ALA A 10 -1.72 20.64 20.72
C ALA A 10 -1.19 19.24 21.04
N ARG A 11 -1.97 18.36 21.70
CA ARG A 11 -1.50 17.02 22.09
C ARG A 11 -1.97 15.95 21.09
N GLN A 12 -1.02 15.23 20.47
CA GLN A 12 -1.31 14.07 19.61
C GLN A 12 -1.67 12.80 20.39
N ASN A 13 -1.47 12.79 21.72
CA ASN A 13 -1.85 11.69 22.61
C ASN A 13 -2.43 12.25 23.90
N LEU A 14 -3.57 11.70 24.32
CA LEU A 14 -4.22 11.99 25.59
C LEU A 14 -4.03 10.78 26.51
N THR A 15 -3.25 10.96 27.58
CA THR A 15 -3.18 9.98 28.66
C THR A 15 -4.35 10.23 29.60
N LEU A 16 -5.41 9.44 29.47
CA LEU A 16 -6.50 9.43 30.45
C LEU A 16 -6.05 8.60 31.65
N VAL A 17 -5.76 9.28 32.76
CA VAL A 17 -5.53 8.63 34.05
C VAL A 17 -6.84 8.72 34.82
N MET A 18 -7.45 7.58 35.13
CA MET A 18 -8.43 7.48 36.20
C MET A 18 -7.77 6.74 37.36
N ASP A 19 -7.83 7.31 38.56
CA ASP A 19 -7.36 6.67 39.78
C ASP A 19 -8.24 5.46 40.09
N GLY A 20 -7.69 4.25 39.93
CA GLY A 20 -8.33 3.05 40.47
C GLY A 20 -8.00 1.76 39.74
N GLU A 21 -8.01 1.70 38.40
CA GLU A 21 -7.89 0.42 37.70
C GLU A 21 -7.20 0.52 36.33
N THR A 22 -6.31 -0.46 36.11
CA THR A 22 -5.68 -0.96 34.88
C THR A 22 -5.25 0.08 33.83
N LEU A 23 -3.92 0.20 33.66
CA LEU A 23 -3.26 0.85 32.53
C LEU A 23 -3.95 0.48 31.22
N LEU A 24 -4.78 1.39 30.70
CA LEU A 24 -5.21 1.36 29.32
C LEU A 24 -3.94 1.52 28.48
N TYR A 25 -3.40 0.38 28.04
CA TYR A 25 -2.44 0.30 26.94
C TYR A 25 -2.87 1.31 25.89
N GLY A 26 -1.97 2.26 25.60
CA GLY A 26 -2.29 3.48 24.86
C GLY A 26 -3.22 3.19 23.68
N LEU A 27 -4.34 3.91 23.63
CA LEU A 27 -5.27 3.91 22.51
C LEU A 27 -4.47 4.11 21.22
N GLN A 28 -4.14 3.01 20.53
CA GLN A 28 -3.62 3.07 19.18
C GLN A 28 -4.78 3.53 18.33
N ILE A 29 -4.78 4.80 17.94
CA ILE A 29 -5.70 5.30 16.92
C ILE A 29 -5.48 4.38 15.70
N PRO A 30 -6.49 3.61 15.27
CA PRO A 30 -6.33 2.70 14.14
C PRO A 30 -5.87 3.53 12.95
N ARG A 31 -4.65 3.26 12.48
CA ARG A 31 -4.02 4.04 11.43
C ARG A 31 -4.62 3.55 10.11
N PHE A 32 -5.66 4.24 9.65
CA PHE A 32 -6.31 3.91 8.40
C PHE A 32 -5.31 4.00 7.22
N THR A 33 -5.15 2.91 6.48
CA THR A 33 -4.15 2.80 5.41
C THR A 33 -4.70 3.42 4.13
N TYR A 34 -3.98 4.37 3.51
CA TYR A 34 -4.29 4.82 2.15
C TYR A 34 -3.25 4.32 1.18
N VAL A 35 -3.71 3.62 0.16
CA VAL A 35 -2.89 2.99 -0.86
C VAL A 35 -3.01 3.76 -2.15
N PHE A 36 -1.88 4.24 -2.65
CA PHE A 36 -1.82 4.77 -4.01
C PHE A 36 -1.82 3.61 -5.01
N ILE A 37 -2.69 3.70 -6.00
CA ILE A 37 -2.71 2.83 -7.18
C ILE A 37 -2.65 3.68 -8.45
N SER A 38 -1.87 3.24 -9.42
CA SER A 38 -1.79 3.89 -10.73
C SER A 38 -2.91 3.40 -11.64
N SER A 39 -3.56 4.32 -12.35
CA SER A 39 -4.48 3.96 -13.45
C SER A 39 -3.77 3.31 -14.65
N ASN A 40 -2.45 3.51 -14.75
CA ASN A 40 -1.61 2.94 -15.79
C ASN A 40 -1.12 1.53 -15.45
N ASN A 41 -1.47 1.01 -14.26
CA ASN A 41 -1.15 -0.36 -13.85
C ASN A 41 -2.26 -1.33 -14.29
N PRO A 42 -2.02 -2.22 -15.27
CA PRO A 42 -3.05 -3.12 -15.79
C PRO A 42 -3.50 -4.15 -14.74
N GLY A 43 -4.81 -4.24 -14.51
CA GLY A 43 -5.41 -5.25 -13.62
C GLY A 43 -5.38 -4.91 -12.13
N VAL A 44 -4.77 -3.78 -11.73
CA VAL A 44 -4.69 -3.38 -10.31
C VAL A 44 -6.06 -3.15 -9.67
N MET A 45 -7.04 -2.67 -10.46
CA MET A 45 -8.40 -2.40 -9.97
C MET A 45 -9.14 -3.67 -9.58
N GLU A 46 -8.95 -4.75 -10.34
CA GLU A 46 -9.56 -6.05 -10.03
C GLU A 46 -8.97 -6.63 -8.75
N LEU A 47 -7.63 -6.57 -8.61
CA LEU A 47 -6.94 -6.96 -7.38
C LEU A 47 -7.46 -6.17 -6.17
N VAL A 48 -7.62 -4.85 -6.30
CA VAL A 48 -8.13 -4.00 -5.22
C VAL A 48 -9.57 -4.35 -4.87
N HIS A 49 -10.42 -4.67 -5.86
CA HIS A 49 -11.78 -5.12 -5.61
C HIS A 49 -11.77 -6.43 -4.80
N GLU A 50 -10.98 -7.41 -5.23
CA GLU A 50 -10.82 -8.69 -4.52
C GLU A 50 -10.31 -8.47 -3.09
N LEU A 51 -9.31 -7.60 -2.93
CA LEU A 51 -8.78 -7.27 -1.61
C LEU A 51 -9.83 -6.61 -0.73
N LYS A 52 -10.66 -5.71 -1.26
CA LYS A 52 -11.78 -5.08 -0.53
C LYS A 52 -12.86 -6.06 -0.08
N GLN A 53 -13.04 -7.17 -0.79
CA GLN A 53 -13.96 -8.23 -0.36
C GLN A 53 -13.40 -8.99 0.86
N THR A 54 -12.08 -9.07 0.99
CA THR A 54 -11.40 -9.74 2.11
C THR A 54 -11.04 -8.82 3.29
N GLN A 55 -10.83 -7.53 3.03
CA GLN A 55 -10.34 -6.57 4.03
C GLN A 55 -10.88 -5.16 3.76
N THR A 56 -11.35 -4.48 4.80
CA THR A 56 -12.03 -3.17 4.69
C THR A 56 -11.22 -1.98 5.17
N ASP A 57 -10.05 -2.23 5.77
CA ASP A 57 -9.36 -1.21 6.58
C ASP A 57 -8.35 -0.39 5.78
N PHE A 58 -8.64 -0.14 4.49
CA PHE A 58 -7.84 0.72 3.64
C PHE A 58 -8.68 1.51 2.63
N ALA A 59 -8.24 2.72 2.31
CA ALA A 59 -8.72 3.47 1.15
C ALA A 59 -7.68 3.48 0.03
N VAL A 60 -8.17 3.82 -1.15
CA VAL A 60 -7.40 3.80 -2.38
C VAL A 60 -7.45 5.20 -2.98
N THR A 61 -6.32 5.67 -3.48
CA THR A 61 -6.20 6.93 -4.20
C THR A 61 -5.42 6.73 -5.49
N HIS A 62 -5.71 7.55 -6.49
CA HIS A 62 -4.97 7.62 -7.75
C HIS A 62 -4.04 8.84 -7.82
N GLU A 63 -3.94 9.59 -6.73
CA GLU A 63 -3.15 10.82 -6.67
C GLU A 63 -1.99 10.66 -5.70
N LEU A 64 -0.77 10.87 -6.20
CA LEU A 64 0.41 11.01 -5.35
C LEU A 64 0.45 12.42 -4.77
N PRO A 65 0.88 12.58 -3.50
CA PRO A 65 1.07 13.90 -2.94
C PRO A 65 2.03 14.74 -3.78
N GLU A 66 1.75 16.03 -3.91
CA GLU A 66 2.58 16.97 -4.66
C GLU A 66 3.95 17.18 -4.01
N HIS A 67 3.97 17.21 -2.68
CA HIS A 67 5.16 17.45 -1.88
C HIS A 67 5.27 16.38 -0.80
N PRO A 68 6.50 16.00 -0.40
CA PRO A 68 6.70 15.17 0.77
C PRO A 68 6.06 15.86 1.97
N ALA A 69 5.14 15.18 2.64
CA ALA A 69 4.45 15.77 3.78
C ALA A 69 5.48 16.12 4.87
N PRO A 70 5.40 17.32 5.48
CA PRO A 70 6.27 17.65 6.61
C PRO A 70 6.02 16.64 7.75
N PRO A 71 7.00 16.33 8.60
CA PRO A 71 6.88 15.32 9.66
C PRO A 71 5.73 15.60 10.66
N SER A 72 5.18 16.82 10.65
CA SER A 72 4.04 17.27 11.45
C SER A 72 2.66 16.99 10.84
N ARG A 73 2.58 16.58 9.56
CA ARG A 73 1.34 16.15 8.89
C ARG A 73 1.56 14.76 8.32
N HIS A 74 0.81 13.78 8.78
CA HIS A 74 0.81 12.47 8.14
C HIS A 74 0.33 12.65 6.70
N SER A 75 1.18 12.31 5.73
CA SER A 75 0.75 12.12 4.34
C SER A 75 -0.48 11.23 4.35
N PRO A 76 -1.58 11.58 3.66
CA PRO A 76 -2.75 10.71 3.62
C PRO A 76 -2.34 9.35 3.08
N VAL A 77 -1.54 9.32 2.01
CA VAL A 77 -1.01 8.10 1.38
C VAL A 77 0.10 7.49 2.22
N THR A 78 -0.10 6.24 2.63
CA THR A 78 0.85 5.48 3.45
C THR A 78 1.66 4.47 2.64
N HIS A 79 1.10 3.91 1.56
CA HIS A 79 1.77 2.90 0.72
C HIS A 79 1.47 3.14 -0.77
N CYS A 80 2.38 2.67 -1.62
CA CYS A 80 2.18 2.59 -3.06
C CYS A 80 2.06 1.11 -3.44
N LEU A 81 1.02 0.72 -4.18
CA LEU A 81 0.84 -0.67 -4.63
C LEU A 81 1.19 -0.79 -6.11
N LEU A 82 2.13 -1.68 -6.41
CA LEU A 82 2.57 -2.01 -7.76
C LEU A 82 2.24 -3.48 -8.03
N TYR A 83 1.19 -3.69 -8.82
CA TYR A 83 0.81 -4.97 -9.38
C TYR A 83 1.66 -5.28 -10.62
N LEU A 84 2.22 -6.48 -10.68
CA LEU A 84 3.14 -6.96 -11.70
C LEU A 84 2.48 -8.09 -12.50
N THR A 85 2.24 -7.79 -13.78
CA THR A 85 1.67 -8.67 -14.81
C THR A 85 2.50 -8.56 -16.09
N LYS A 86 2.31 -9.46 -17.07
CA LYS A 86 2.99 -9.42 -18.39
C LYS A 86 2.93 -8.05 -19.08
N ARG A 87 1.93 -7.22 -18.74
CA ARG A 87 1.68 -5.91 -19.33
C ARG A 87 2.26 -4.75 -18.53
N THR A 88 2.87 -5.03 -17.38
CA THR A 88 3.46 -4.00 -16.51
C THR A 88 4.75 -3.46 -17.13
N PHE A 89 4.87 -2.13 -17.17
CA PHE A 89 5.95 -1.39 -17.84
C PHE A 89 6.01 -1.58 -19.38
N VAL A 90 4.90 -1.95 -20.02
CA VAL A 90 4.83 -2.11 -21.49
C VAL A 90 4.13 -0.91 -22.15
N GLY A 91 4.77 -0.33 -23.16
CA GLY A 91 4.22 0.80 -23.94
C GLY A 91 4.15 2.12 -23.17
N GLU A 92 3.40 3.08 -23.71
CA GLU A 92 3.26 4.44 -23.15
C GLU A 92 2.70 4.43 -21.71
N ALA A 93 1.71 3.58 -21.45
CA ALA A 93 1.18 3.38 -20.09
C ALA A 93 2.28 2.88 -19.12
N GLY A 94 3.17 2.02 -19.60
CA GLY A 94 4.32 1.54 -18.83
C GLY A 94 5.32 2.64 -18.47
N GLU A 95 5.60 3.54 -19.41
CA GLU A 95 6.48 4.69 -19.16
C GLU A 95 5.88 5.67 -18.15
N MET A 96 4.58 5.96 -18.26
CA MET A 96 3.85 6.77 -17.28
C MET A 96 3.87 6.13 -15.88
N LEU A 97 3.59 4.82 -15.80
CA LEU A 97 3.68 4.06 -14.55
C LEU A 97 5.08 4.15 -13.94
N ALA A 98 6.14 4.02 -14.74
CA ALA A 98 7.50 4.16 -14.26
C ALA A 98 7.77 5.55 -13.66
N GLY A 99 7.28 6.61 -14.28
CA GLY A 99 7.35 7.97 -13.74
C GLY A 99 6.66 8.11 -12.38
N GLU A 100 5.47 7.53 -12.24
CA GLU A 100 4.70 7.54 -10.99
C GLU A 100 5.42 6.76 -9.88
N ILE A 101 5.98 5.58 -10.18
CA ILE A 101 6.74 4.79 -9.19
C ILE A 101 8.02 5.53 -8.78
N LYS A 102 8.73 6.17 -9.70
CA LYS A 102 9.89 7.02 -9.36
C LYS A 102 9.48 8.15 -8.42
N ARG A 103 8.36 8.81 -8.71
CA ARG A 103 7.80 9.87 -7.86
C ARG A 103 7.42 9.35 -6.48
N ALA A 104 6.69 8.23 -6.39
CA ALA A 104 6.32 7.62 -5.12
C ALA A 104 7.56 7.30 -4.25
N ARG A 105 8.63 6.80 -4.88
CA ARG A 105 9.90 6.51 -4.19
C ARG A 105 10.64 7.77 -3.77
N SER A 106 10.63 8.84 -4.57
CA SER A 106 11.19 10.14 -4.16
C SER A 106 10.47 10.74 -2.95
N LEU A 107 9.18 10.40 -2.79
CA LEU A 107 8.36 10.74 -1.62
C LEU A 107 8.54 9.78 -0.44
N HIS A 108 9.48 8.84 -0.55
CA HIS A 108 9.79 7.82 0.47
C HIS A 108 8.58 6.93 0.81
N LEU A 109 7.63 6.79 -0.10
CA LEU A 109 6.50 5.88 0.09
C LEU A 109 6.96 4.43 -0.06
N PRO A 110 6.60 3.53 0.88
CA PRO A 110 6.87 2.10 0.73
C PRO A 110 6.08 1.57 -0.46
N VAL A 111 6.80 0.91 -1.38
CA VAL A 111 6.20 0.25 -2.55
C VAL A 111 5.97 -1.22 -2.22
N ILE A 112 4.71 -1.63 -2.19
CA ILE A 112 4.28 -3.01 -2.06
C ILE A 112 4.20 -3.60 -3.46
N LEU A 113 4.99 -4.64 -3.69
CA LEU A 113 5.01 -5.38 -4.94
C LEU A 113 4.04 -6.55 -4.84
N VAL A 114 3.19 -6.69 -5.85
CA VAL A 114 2.25 -7.81 -5.96
C VAL A 114 2.50 -8.48 -7.30
N HIS A 115 2.81 -9.77 -7.29
CA HIS A 115 3.20 -10.52 -8.48
C HIS A 115 2.09 -11.50 -8.89
N GLU A 116 1.48 -11.29 -10.05
CA GLU A 116 0.50 -12.25 -10.59
C GLU A 116 1.18 -13.50 -11.16
N THR A 117 0.71 -14.67 -10.73
CA THR A 117 1.20 -15.97 -11.20
C THR A 117 0.17 -16.73 -12.02
N ASP A 118 -1.11 -16.31 -12.01
CA ASP A 118 -2.16 -16.90 -12.84
C ASP A 118 -2.07 -16.38 -14.28
N GLU A 119 -1.72 -17.26 -15.21
CA GLU A 119 -1.62 -16.92 -16.64
C GLU A 119 -2.91 -16.34 -17.22
N ARG A 120 -4.09 -16.69 -16.67
CA ARG A 120 -5.39 -16.14 -17.10
C ARG A 120 -5.55 -14.67 -16.77
N LYS A 121 -4.76 -14.15 -15.82
CA LYS A 121 -4.72 -12.75 -15.39
C LYS A 121 -3.41 -12.07 -15.81
N ASP A 122 -2.82 -12.54 -16.90
CA ASP A 122 -1.52 -12.08 -17.39
C ASP A 122 -0.35 -12.32 -16.41
N GLY A 123 -0.44 -13.34 -15.56
CA GLY A 123 0.66 -13.77 -14.70
C GLY A 123 1.83 -14.36 -15.49
N CYS A 124 3.06 -14.13 -15.02
CA CYS A 124 4.28 -14.63 -15.65
C CYS A 124 5.42 -14.86 -14.65
N ASP A 125 6.49 -15.51 -15.08
CA ASP A 125 7.70 -15.64 -14.25
C ASP A 125 8.29 -14.27 -13.90
N PHE A 126 8.76 -14.15 -12.66
CA PHE A 126 9.28 -12.89 -12.11
C PHE A 126 10.46 -12.33 -12.93
N ASP A 127 11.28 -13.21 -13.50
CA ASP A 127 12.45 -12.84 -14.31
C ASP A 127 12.09 -11.94 -15.50
N LYS A 128 10.85 -12.02 -16.02
CA LYS A 128 10.40 -11.14 -17.11
C LYS A 128 10.36 -9.67 -16.69
N PHE A 129 10.11 -9.38 -15.42
CA PHE A 129 10.10 -8.00 -14.92
C PHE A 129 11.49 -7.39 -14.88
N LEU A 130 12.56 -8.19 -14.81
CA LEU A 130 13.93 -7.68 -14.90
C LEU A 130 14.26 -7.14 -16.30
N LEU A 131 13.51 -7.56 -17.32
CA LEU A 131 13.66 -7.12 -18.70
C LEU A 131 12.73 -5.96 -19.05
N SER A 132 11.49 -5.96 -18.55
CA SER A 132 10.50 -4.91 -18.86
C SER A 132 10.60 -3.70 -17.93
N THR A 133 11.14 -3.85 -16.72
CA THR A 133 11.27 -2.74 -15.76
C THR A 133 12.42 -1.83 -16.17
N PRO A 134 12.22 -0.50 -16.19
CA PRO A 134 13.30 0.46 -16.41
C PRO A 134 14.50 0.22 -15.51
N SER A 135 15.70 0.22 -16.10
CA SER A 135 16.96 -0.16 -15.43
C SER A 135 17.31 0.72 -14.23
N ASP A 136 16.83 1.97 -14.21
CA ASP A 136 17.01 2.88 -13.09
C ASP A 136 16.17 2.47 -11.86
N LEU A 137 14.94 2.04 -12.06
CA LEU A 137 14.10 1.49 -10.97
C LEU A 137 14.71 0.21 -10.39
N ILE A 138 15.28 -0.66 -11.24
CA ILE A 138 15.97 -1.87 -10.78
C ILE A 138 17.20 -1.48 -9.94
N ARG A 139 18.05 -0.58 -10.47
CA ARG A 139 19.28 -0.14 -9.80
C ARG A 139 19.00 0.52 -8.45
N ASP A 140 17.93 1.30 -8.37
CA ASP A 140 17.52 1.95 -7.14
C ASP A 140 16.91 0.97 -6.12
N GLY A 141 16.75 -0.30 -6.49
CA GLY A 141 16.35 -1.37 -5.58
C GLY A 141 14.85 -1.56 -5.45
N LEU A 142 14.06 -1.30 -6.50
CA LEU A 142 12.61 -1.59 -6.51
C LEU A 142 12.32 -3.03 -6.05
N PHE A 143 13.10 -4.01 -6.50
CA PHE A 143 12.94 -5.43 -6.16
C PHE A 143 13.71 -5.89 -4.91
N ARG A 144 14.19 -4.97 -4.06
CA ARG A 144 14.75 -5.35 -2.75
C ARG A 144 13.67 -5.82 -1.77
N THR A 145 12.45 -5.32 -1.94
CA THR A 145 11.28 -5.76 -1.18
C THR A 145 10.74 -7.04 -1.81
N LEU A 146 10.36 -8.03 -0.99
CA LEU A 146 9.73 -9.25 -1.47
C LEU A 146 8.35 -8.92 -2.07
N ALA A 147 8.11 -9.41 -3.28
CA ALA A 147 6.79 -9.36 -3.89
C ALA A 147 5.85 -10.38 -3.24
N VAL A 148 4.61 -9.98 -3.01
CA VAL A 148 3.55 -10.89 -2.58
C VAL A 148 3.06 -11.65 -3.83
N PRO A 149 3.27 -12.97 -3.92
CA PRO A 149 2.76 -13.74 -5.05
C PRO A 149 1.23 -13.84 -4.93
N MET A 150 0.53 -13.54 -6.01
CA MET A 150 -0.89 -13.80 -6.19
C MET A 150 -1.02 -15.15 -6.87
N ALA A 151 -1.29 -16.17 -6.06
CA ALA A 151 -1.38 -17.55 -6.54
C ALA A 151 -2.63 -17.79 -7.39
N ALA A 152 -2.51 -18.69 -8.36
CA ALA A 152 -3.64 -19.21 -9.12
C ALA A 152 -4.52 -20.14 -8.25
N GLY A 153 -5.82 -20.18 -8.57
CA GLY A 153 -6.82 -20.99 -7.87
C GLY A 153 -7.43 -20.28 -6.66
N ALA A 154 -8.72 -20.53 -6.40
CA ALA A 154 -9.50 -19.79 -5.41
C ALA A 154 -8.91 -19.86 -3.98
N GLU A 155 -8.56 -21.05 -3.50
CA GLU A 155 -8.05 -21.27 -2.15
C GLU A 155 -6.70 -20.56 -1.90
N HIS A 156 -5.74 -20.72 -2.82
CA HIS A 156 -4.42 -20.11 -2.68
C HIS A 156 -4.46 -18.58 -2.88
N ARG A 157 -5.41 -18.10 -3.68
CA ARG A 157 -5.62 -16.67 -3.88
C ARG A 157 -6.11 -15.98 -2.62
N LEU A 158 -6.97 -16.62 -1.82
CA LEU A 158 -7.39 -16.09 -0.51
C LEU A 158 -6.21 -15.92 0.45
N VAL A 159 -5.28 -16.89 0.47
CA VAL A 159 -4.05 -16.79 1.28
C VAL A 159 -3.19 -15.62 0.80
N SER A 160 -3.06 -15.46 -0.52
CA SER A 160 -2.30 -14.36 -1.13
C SER A 160 -2.87 -12.99 -0.78
N LEU A 161 -4.20 -12.84 -0.82
CA LEU A 161 -4.91 -11.63 -0.38
C LEU A 161 -4.68 -11.35 1.11
N GLY A 162 -4.69 -12.39 1.95
CA GLY A 162 -4.36 -12.26 3.37
C GLY A 162 -2.92 -11.76 3.61
N LEU A 163 -1.94 -12.26 2.85
CA LEU A 163 -0.54 -11.79 2.92
C LEU A 163 -0.38 -10.35 2.43
N LEU A 164 -1.09 -9.98 1.36
CA LEU A 164 -1.14 -8.60 0.87
C LEU A 164 -1.75 -7.67 1.93
N GLY A 165 -2.83 -8.12 2.57
CA GLY A 165 -3.47 -7.43 3.67
C GLY A 165 -2.56 -7.16 4.86
N LYS A 166 -1.74 -8.16 5.24
CA LYS A 166 -0.70 -7.99 6.26
C LYS A 166 0.36 -6.99 5.86
N SER A 167 0.78 -7.01 4.60
CA SER A 167 1.76 -6.07 4.06
C SER A 167 1.27 -4.61 4.09
N LEU A 168 -0.05 -4.41 4.07
CA LEU A 168 -0.72 -3.11 4.21
C LEU A 168 -0.92 -2.65 5.66
N GLY A 169 -0.41 -3.41 6.63
CA GLY A 169 -0.58 -3.15 8.06
C GLY A 169 -1.85 -3.77 8.67
N GLY A 170 -2.58 -4.61 7.92
CA GLY A 170 -3.70 -5.37 8.44
C GLY A 170 -3.25 -6.47 9.40
N HIS A 171 -3.93 -6.60 10.53
CA HIS A 171 -3.82 -7.79 11.35
C HIS A 171 -4.83 -8.83 10.84
N THR A 172 -4.38 -10.04 10.51
CA THR A 172 -5.31 -11.16 10.28
C THR A 172 -6.17 -11.33 11.53
N ARG A 173 -7.48 -11.17 11.40
CA ARG A 173 -8.44 -11.56 12.42
C ARG A 173 -8.62 -13.07 12.45
#